data_AF-A0AA37CXX2-F1
#
_entry.id   AF-A0AA37CXX2-F1
#
_cell.length_a   1.000
_cell.length_b   1.000
_cell.length_c   1.000
_cell.angle_alpha   90.00
_cell.angle_beta   90.00
_cell.angle_gamma   90.00
#
_symmetry.space_group_name_H-M   'P 1'
#
loop_
_entity.id
_entity.type
_entity.pdbx_description
1 polymer ?
#
loop_
_entity_poly.entity_id
_entity_poly.type
_entity_poly.pdbx_seq_one_letter_code
_entity_poly.pdbx_strand_id
1 'polypeptide(L)' 'MTPEYIKTLLKLTKVSSEATVAATIAHLCHGKTQPEAADANGVQQEAVARLVKRLRELDKVVTEAIAEKGKNNS' A
#
# COMPACT_ATOMS: atom_id res chain seq x y z
N MET A 1 8.95 -0.50 0.11
CA MET A 1 8.13 0.07 -1.00
C MET A 1 8.41 1.56 -1.09
N THR A 2 8.32 2.17 -2.27
CA THR A 2 8.39 3.65 -2.40
C THR A 2 6.99 4.26 -2.33
N PRO A 3 6.85 5.54 -1.96
CA PRO A 3 5.57 6.24 -2.01
C PRO A 3 4.91 6.19 -3.41
N GLU A 4 5.70 6.34 -4.47
CA GLU A 4 5.23 6.31 -5.87
C GLU A 4 4.71 4.93 -6.26
N TYR A 5 5.37 3.87 -5.79
CA TYR A 5 4.91 2.50 -6.02
C TYR A 5 3.59 2.23 -5.30
N ILE A 6 3.45 2.65 -4.04
CA ILE A 6 2.19 2.57 -3.29
C ILE A 6 1.08 3.32 -4.03
N LYS A 7 1.32 4.56 -4.46
CA LYS A 7 0.34 5.35 -5.23
C LYS A 7 -0.04 4.66 -6.54
N THR A 8 0.89 3.95 -7.17
CA THR A 8 0.61 3.18 -8.39
C THR A 8 -0.27 1.98 -8.12
N LEU A 9 0.02 1.18 -7.07
CA LEU A 9 -0.84 0.07 -6.65
C LEU A 9 -2.25 0.54 -6.29
N LEU A 10 -2.37 1.70 -5.64
CA LEU A 10 -3.67 2.27 -5.27
C LEU A 10 -4.55 2.62 -6.46
N LYS A 11 -3.98 2.89 -7.66
CA LYS A 11 -4.76 3.09 -8.89
C LYS A 11 -5.57 1.86 -9.29
N LEU A 12 -5.19 0.67 -8.82
CA LEU A 12 -5.90 -0.60 -9.05
C LEU A 12 -6.98 -0.88 -7.99
N THR A 13 -7.21 0.06 -7.08
CA THR A 13 -8.10 -0.12 -5.93
C THR A 13 -9.18 0.96 -5.85
N LYS A 14 -10.22 0.68 -5.06
CA LYS A 14 -11.18 1.73 -4.66
C LYS A 14 -10.47 2.79 -3.81
N VAL A 15 -10.90 4.04 -3.95
CA VAL A 15 -10.31 5.22 -3.30
C VAL A 15 -10.27 5.04 -1.78
N SER A 16 -9.08 5.21 -1.21
CA SER A 16 -8.87 5.43 0.24
C SER A 16 -8.69 6.93 0.48
N SER A 17 -9.06 7.44 1.65
CA SER A 17 -8.85 8.86 1.96
C SER A 17 -7.38 9.24 1.91
N GLU A 18 -7.07 10.47 1.51
CA GLU A 18 -5.69 10.96 1.43
C GLU A 18 -4.95 10.81 2.77
N ALA A 19 -5.63 11.05 3.89
CA ALA A 19 -5.08 10.87 5.24
C ALA A 19 -4.71 9.40 5.52
N THR A 20 -5.53 8.43 5.11
CA THR A 20 -5.22 7.00 5.29
C THR A 20 -4.04 6.59 4.41
N VAL A 21 -3.93 7.15 3.20
CA VAL A 21 -2.80 6.91 2.29
C VAL A 21 -1.51 7.50 2.87
N ALA A 22 -1.54 8.74 3.37
CA ALA A 22 -0.40 9.39 4.00
C ALA A 22 0.09 8.62 5.23
N ALA A 23 -0.82 8.20 6.12
CA ALA A 23 -0.50 7.34 7.26
C ALA A 23 0.15 6.01 6.82
N THR A 24 -0.41 5.37 5.79
CA THR A 24 0.12 4.10 5.27
C THR A 24 1.51 4.25 4.66
N ILE A 25 1.78 5.37 3.96
CA ILE A 25 3.12 5.70 3.46
C ILE A 25 4.08 5.93 4.63
N ALA A 26 3.69 6.67 5.67
CA ALA A 26 4.53 6.89 6.84
C ALA A 26 4.93 5.57 7.51
N HIS A 27 4.01 4.61 7.58
CA HIS A 27 4.31 3.26 8.09
C HIS A 27 5.24 2.47 7.16
N LEU A 28 4.89 2.32 5.88
CA LEU A 28 5.57 1.41 4.95
C LEU A 28 6.89 1.96 4.39
N CYS A 29 7.05 3.28 4.34
CA CYS A 29 8.21 3.94 3.74
C CYS A 29 9.12 4.61 4.77
N HIS A 30 8.58 5.11 5.88
CA HIS A 30 9.34 5.92 6.84
C HIS A 30 9.54 5.24 8.20
N GLY A 31 9.14 3.96 8.34
CA GLY A 31 9.42 3.14 9.52
C GLY A 31 8.58 3.49 10.76
N LYS A 32 7.54 4.32 10.63
CA LYS A 32 6.59 4.56 11.72
C LYS A 32 5.83 3.28 12.03
N THR A 33 5.47 3.06 13.29
CA THR A 33 4.48 2.03 13.62
C THR A 33 3.10 2.42 13.09
N GLN A 34 2.18 1.46 12.97
CA GLN A 34 0.82 1.75 12.49
C GLN A 34 0.05 2.71 13.42
N PRO A 35 0.12 2.57 14.76
CA PRO A 35 -0.49 3.53 15.68
C PRO A 35 0.08 4.95 15.50
N GLU A 36 1.41 5.11 15.52
CA GLU A 36 2.05 6.43 15.37
C GLU A 36 1.69 7.12 14.05
N ALA A 37 1.64 6.36 12.96
CA ALA A 37 1.27 6.90 11.66
C ALA A 37 -0.20 7.28 11.58
N ALA A 38 -1.08 6.50 12.22
CA ALA A 38 -2.51 6.77 12.27
C ALA A 38 -2.80 8.04 13.09
N ASP A 39 -2.21 8.14 14.28
CA ASP A 39 -2.33 9.30 15.18
C ASP A 39 -1.83 10.57 14.50
N ALA A 40 -0.66 10.52 13.84
CA ALA A 40 -0.08 11.67 13.15
C ALA A 40 -0.92 12.19 11.97
N ASN A 41 -1.85 11.39 11.45
CA ASN A 41 -2.71 11.74 10.31
C ASN A 41 -4.20 11.81 10.68
N GLY A 42 -4.55 11.69 11.97
CA GLY A 42 -5.94 11.76 12.43
C GLY A 42 -6.85 10.66 11.88
N VAL A 43 -6.33 9.46 11.66
CA VAL A 43 -7.09 8.30 11.18
C VAL A 43 -7.07 7.16 12.19
N GLN A 44 -8.00 6.22 12.07
CA GLN A 44 -7.99 5.01 12.88
C GLN A 44 -6.86 4.06 12.45
N GLN A 45 -6.17 3.44 13.41
CA GLN A 45 -5.09 2.49 13.15
C GLN A 45 -5.58 1.29 12.32
N GLU A 46 -6.83 0.85 12.50
CA GLU A 46 -7.45 -0.23 11.75
C GLU A 46 -7.56 0.11 10.26
N ALA A 47 -7.77 1.38 9.91
CA ALA A 47 -7.80 1.82 8.52
C ALA A 47 -6.41 1.66 7.86
N VAL A 48 -5.34 2.02 8.59
CA VAL A 48 -3.95 1.81 8.17
C VAL A 48 -3.66 0.33 8.02
N ALA A 49 -4.01 -0.50 9.02
CA ALA A 49 -3.79 -1.94 8.99
C ALA A 49 -4.47 -2.63 7.80
N ARG A 50 -5.74 -2.27 7.52
CA ARG A 50 -6.49 -2.79 6.37
C ARG A 50 -5.83 -2.40 5.05
N LEU A 51 -5.39 -1.14 4.92
CA LEU A 51 -4.76 -0.68 3.69
C LEU A 51 -3.38 -1.32 3.47
N VAL A 52 -2.59 -1.49 4.53
CA VAL A 52 -1.30 -2.21 4.49
C VAL A 52 -1.48 -3.63 4.00
N LYS A 53 -2.46 -4.37 4.55
CA LYS A 53 -2.76 -5.75 4.12
C LYS A 53 -3.09 -5.79 2.62
N ARG A 54 -3.99 -4.90 2.19
CA ARG A 54 -4.41 -4.81 0.78
C ARG A 54 -3.24 -4.49 -0.16
N LEU A 55 -2.37 -3.56 0.21
CA LEU A 55 -1.20 -3.20 -0.60
C LEU A 55 -0.23 -4.38 -0.76
N ARG A 56 -0.02 -5.17 0.29
CA ARG A 56 0.81 -6.39 0.23
C ARG A 56 0.18 -7.46 -0.66
N GLU A 57 -1.14 -7.63 -0.61
CA GLU A 57 -1.86 -8.55 -1.49
C GLU A 57 -1.76 -8.11 -2.96
N LEU A 58 -1.89 -6.81 -3.25
CA LEU A 58 -1.72 -6.27 -4.59
C LEU A 58 -0.30 -6.40 -5.11
N ASP A 59 0.70 -6.13 -4.28
CA ASP A 59 2.11 -6.30 -4.62
C ASP A 59 2.41 -7.74 -5.05
N LYS A 60 1.87 -8.70 -4.31
CA LYS A 60 1.94 -10.12 -4.67
C LYS A 60 1.29 -10.41 -6.02
N VAL A 61 0.04 -9.96 -6.23
CA VAL A 61 -0.70 -10.18 -7.49
C VAL A 61 0.02 -9.55 -8.68
N VAL A 62 0.55 -8.33 -8.53
CA VAL A 62 1.31 -7.65 -9.59
C VAL A 62 2.60 -8.40 -9.91
N THR A 63 3.32 -8.88 -8.89
CA THR A 63 4.53 -9.67 -9.07
C THR A 63 4.24 -10.97 -9.82
N GLU A 64 3.18 -11.69 -9.43
CA GLU A 64 2.75 -12.92 -10.08
C GLU A 64 2.34 -12.67 -11.55
N ALA A 65 1.60 -11.60 -11.82
CA ALA A 65 1.18 -11.24 -13.18
C ALA A 65 2.38 -10.89 -14.10
N ILE A 66 3.40 -10.20 -13.57
CA ILE A 66 4.64 -9.91 -14.30
C ILE A 66 5.40 -11.20 -14.61
N ALA A 67 5.53 -12.08 -13.62
CA ALA A 67 6.20 -13.37 -13.80
C ALA A 67 5.51 -14.23 -14.86
N GLU A 68 4.18 -14.28 -14.85
CA GLU A 68 3.40 -15.03 -15.84
C GLU A 68 3.54 -14.45 -17.25
N LYS A 69 3.49 -13.13 -17.39
CA LYS A 69 3.74 -12.45 -18.68
C LYS A 69 5.12 -12.76 -19.24
N GLY A 70 6.14 -12.88 -18.38
CA GLY A 70 7.50 -13.23 -18.78
C GLY A 70 7.62 -14.62 -19.41
N LYS A 71 6.82 -15.60 -18.96
CA LYS A 71 6.80 -16.96 -19.51
C LYS A 71 6.25 -17.03 -20.93
N ASN A 72 5.26 -16.19 -21.25
CA ASN A 72 4.68 -16.15 -22.60
C ASN A 72 5.54 -15.41 -23.62
N ASN A 73 6.58 -14.70 -23.17
CA ASN A 73 7.49 -13.93 -24.02
C ASN A 73 8.87 -14.59 -24.16
N SER A 74 9.06 -15.79 -23.61
CA SER A 74 10.29 -16.60 -23.70
C SER A 74 10.06 -17.83 -24.56
#